data_AF-A0A3N2AQW8-F1
#
_entry.id   AF-A0A3N2AQW8-F1
#
_cell.length_a   1.000
_cell.length_b   1.000
_cell.length_c   1.000
_cell.angle_alpha   90.00
_cell.angle_beta   90.00
_cell.angle_gamma   90.00
#
_symmetry.space_group_name_H-M   'P 1'
#
loop_
_entity.id
_entity.type
_entity.pdbx_description
1 polymer ?
#
loop_
_entity_poly.entity_id
_entity_poly.type
_entity_poly.pdbx_seq_one_letter_code
_entity_poly.pdbx_strand_id
1 'polypeptide(L)'
;MTAITDALRVIRSVRLADVDPASTPGFDGDKAAGEAALAAGADRLEELQERLFAESRAGGQRAVLLMVQGMDTSGKGGIMRHVVGQVDPQGVRIKAFKAPTAAERRHDFLWRIERELPQPGFIGVFDRSHYEEVLIHRVRGLSTPDAIQERYGRIVEFERQIAERGIALVKVMLHVSREEQGARLLERLDRPDKHWKFNPGDIDERQRWDDYMEAYQVAINRTARASAPWHVVPADRKWFARLAVHELLVEALERIDPQWPVADFDVAAERERLLATGDVVMVEADVADDADAAGADGGGVEGQDALDGRGEQGEDDATRTKAKNVKQDKQDKQDKQDKQDKQDNQDKQDKKDKKDKKDKKDKQDKQDNKDDKSKKDKKAKKDKKAKKDKKRKQGKQGKDTKAGEQSGEQAGAKGDHQAAM
;
A
#
# COMPACT_ATOMS: atom_id res chain seq x y z
N MET A 1 -21.74 -4.88 11.99
CA MET A 1 -21.09 -5.86 11.11
C MET A 1 -21.61 -5.62 9.71
N THR A 2 -20.73 -5.26 8.78
CA THR A 2 -21.12 -5.08 7.38
C THR A 2 -21.12 -6.43 6.67
N ALA A 3 -21.78 -6.54 5.51
CA ALA A 3 -21.81 -7.78 4.75
C ALA A 3 -20.40 -8.25 4.37
N ILE A 4 -19.48 -7.31 4.11
CA ILE A 4 -18.08 -7.59 3.79
C ILE A 4 -17.37 -8.20 5.00
N THR A 5 -17.40 -7.55 6.16
CA THR A 5 -16.63 -8.00 7.32
C THR A 5 -17.10 -9.36 7.81
N ASP A 6 -18.42 -9.62 7.81
CA ASP A 6 -19.01 -10.91 8.19
C ASP A 6 -18.59 -12.03 7.25
N ALA A 7 -18.65 -11.80 5.93
CA ALA A 7 -18.29 -12.79 4.92
C ALA A 7 -16.80 -13.19 4.96
N LEU A 8 -15.93 -12.33 5.49
CA LEU A 8 -14.47 -12.57 5.56
C LEU A 8 -14.05 -13.21 6.89
N ARG A 9 -14.94 -13.23 7.89
CA ARG A 9 -14.62 -13.56 9.28
C ARG A 9 -14.42 -15.06 9.50
N VAL A 10 -13.31 -15.39 10.16
CA VAL A 10 -12.95 -16.75 10.59
C VAL A 10 -12.80 -16.80 12.11
N ILE A 11 -13.74 -17.49 12.76
CA ILE A 11 -13.75 -17.67 14.23
C ILE A 11 -13.45 -19.12 14.67
N ARG A 12 -13.52 -20.09 13.77
CA ARG A 12 -13.26 -21.51 14.07
C ARG A 12 -12.23 -22.09 13.11
N SER A 13 -12.60 -22.20 11.85
CA SER A 13 -11.74 -22.80 10.83
C SER A 13 -12.10 -22.28 9.45
N VAL A 14 -11.10 -22.30 8.58
CA VAL A 14 -11.21 -22.05 7.15
C VAL A 14 -10.42 -23.12 6.40
N ARG A 15 -10.86 -23.43 5.18
CA ARG A 15 -10.04 -24.11 4.19
C ARG A 15 -9.68 -23.07 3.13
N LEU A 16 -8.40 -22.71 3.02
CA LEU A 16 -7.98 -21.62 2.13
C LEU A 16 -8.25 -21.95 0.66
N ALA A 17 -8.20 -23.23 0.29
CA ALA A 17 -8.53 -23.68 -1.06
C ALA A 17 -10.00 -23.45 -1.47
N ASP A 18 -10.90 -23.12 -0.53
CA ASP A 18 -12.29 -22.75 -0.83
C ASP A 18 -12.48 -21.24 -1.01
N VAL A 19 -11.46 -20.43 -0.67
CA VAL A 19 -11.53 -18.99 -0.80
C VAL A 19 -11.01 -18.60 -2.17
N ASP A 20 -11.88 -18.15 -3.06
CA ASP A 20 -11.48 -17.59 -4.35
C ASP A 20 -10.73 -16.26 -4.15
N PRO A 21 -9.42 -16.17 -4.46
CA PRO A 21 -8.64 -14.95 -4.29
C PRO A 21 -9.11 -13.75 -5.13
N ALA A 22 -9.91 -14.00 -6.18
CA ALA A 22 -10.46 -12.99 -7.08
C ALA A 22 -11.89 -12.57 -6.76
N SER A 23 -12.53 -13.20 -5.77
CA SER A 23 -13.89 -12.88 -5.34
C SER A 23 -13.98 -11.54 -4.59
N THR A 24 -15.21 -11.05 -4.38
CA THR A 24 -15.51 -9.83 -3.60
C THR A 24 -16.62 -10.09 -2.58
N PRO A 25 -16.41 -10.97 -1.57
CA PRO A 25 -17.47 -11.38 -0.65
C PRO A 25 -18.12 -10.19 0.07
N GLY A 26 -19.45 -10.18 0.10
CA GLY A 26 -20.22 -9.10 0.73
C GLY A 26 -20.26 -7.78 -0.05
N PHE A 27 -19.71 -7.75 -1.27
CA PHE A 27 -19.72 -6.56 -2.13
C PHE A 27 -20.08 -6.90 -3.58
N ASP A 28 -21.26 -6.46 -4.01
CA ASP A 28 -21.78 -6.71 -5.37
C ASP A 28 -21.35 -5.66 -6.41
N GLY A 29 -20.66 -4.60 -5.95
CA GLY A 29 -20.19 -3.53 -6.81
C GLY A 29 -18.94 -3.90 -7.62
N ASP A 30 -18.70 -3.16 -8.69
CA ASP A 30 -17.49 -3.29 -9.49
C ASP A 30 -16.32 -2.48 -8.90
N LYS A 31 -15.22 -2.39 -9.65
CA LYS A 31 -14.05 -1.61 -9.24
C LYS A 31 -14.38 -0.14 -8.98
N ALA A 32 -15.18 0.49 -9.85
CA ALA A 32 -15.49 1.91 -9.72
C ALA A 32 -16.35 2.15 -8.48
N ALA A 33 -17.35 1.30 -8.26
CA ALA A 33 -18.17 1.33 -7.05
C ALA A 33 -17.33 1.10 -5.78
N GLY A 34 -16.38 0.14 -5.82
CA GLY A 34 -15.52 -0.14 -4.66
C GLY A 34 -14.53 0.99 -4.35
N GLU A 35 -13.98 1.65 -5.36
CA GLU A 35 -13.13 2.83 -5.18
C GLU A 35 -13.94 4.03 -4.65
N ALA A 36 -15.19 4.20 -5.11
CA ALA A 36 -16.10 5.21 -4.60
C ALA A 36 -16.52 4.93 -3.15
N ALA A 37 -16.84 3.68 -2.79
CA ALA A 37 -17.18 3.28 -1.43
C ALA A 37 -16.02 3.52 -0.46
N LEU A 38 -14.79 3.15 -0.86
CA LEU A 38 -13.60 3.41 -0.05
C LEU A 38 -13.34 4.90 0.17
N ALA A 39 -13.62 5.74 -0.83
CA ALA A 39 -13.49 7.19 -0.71
C ALA A 39 -14.58 7.77 0.20
N ALA A 40 -15.83 7.33 0.05
CA ALA A 40 -16.94 7.80 0.87
C ALA A 40 -16.81 7.43 2.36
N GLY A 41 -16.16 6.31 2.68
CA GLY A 41 -15.88 5.93 4.07
C GLY A 41 -14.67 6.61 4.70
N ALA A 42 -13.86 7.35 3.94
CA ALA A 42 -12.59 7.90 4.42
C ALA A 42 -12.78 8.83 5.62
N ASP A 43 -13.68 9.81 5.50
CA ASP A 43 -13.95 10.81 6.54
C ASP A 43 -14.47 10.13 7.82
N ARG A 44 -15.27 9.06 7.68
CA ARG A 44 -15.75 8.30 8.83
C ARG A 44 -14.63 7.59 9.58
N LEU A 45 -13.69 6.99 8.85
CA LEU A 45 -12.52 6.34 9.47
C LEU A 45 -11.61 7.37 10.16
N GLU A 46 -11.44 8.55 9.56
CA GLU A 46 -10.70 9.67 10.12
C GLU A 46 -11.34 10.17 11.42
N GLU A 47 -12.64 10.50 11.39
CA GLU A 47 -13.39 10.97 12.56
C GLU A 47 -13.33 9.97 13.73
N LEU A 48 -13.56 8.68 13.46
CA LEU A 48 -13.52 7.64 14.48
C LEU A 48 -12.11 7.48 15.09
N GLN A 49 -11.07 7.61 14.27
CA GLN A 49 -9.69 7.59 14.76
C GLN A 49 -9.41 8.83 15.61
N GLU A 50 -9.86 10.01 15.18
CA GLU A 50 -9.66 11.25 15.93
C GLU A 50 -10.35 11.20 17.29
N ARG A 51 -11.61 10.74 17.34
CA ARG A 51 -12.33 10.48 18.59
C ARG A 51 -11.56 9.53 19.50
N LEU A 52 -11.03 8.41 18.95
CA LEU A 52 -10.23 7.46 19.72
C LEU A 52 -9.00 8.15 20.35
N PHE A 53 -8.32 9.00 19.58
CA PHE A 53 -7.15 9.73 20.05
C PHE A 53 -7.51 10.80 21.09
N ALA A 54 -8.54 11.60 20.84
CA ALA A 54 -9.02 12.64 21.76
C ALA A 54 -9.44 12.03 23.10
N GLU A 55 -10.20 10.94 23.07
CA GLU A 55 -10.63 10.21 24.27
C GLU A 55 -9.43 9.73 25.11
N SER A 56 -8.35 9.28 24.45
CA SER A 56 -7.13 8.86 25.17
C SER A 56 -6.47 9.99 25.94
N ARG A 57 -6.61 11.25 25.50
CA ARG A 57 -6.11 12.43 26.22
C ARG A 57 -6.90 12.71 27.49
N ALA A 58 -8.14 12.23 27.56
CA ALA A 58 -8.98 12.26 28.75
C ALA A 58 -8.97 10.93 29.54
N GLY A 59 -7.98 10.06 29.30
CA GLY A 59 -7.79 8.83 30.07
C GLY A 59 -8.40 7.57 29.47
N GLY A 60 -8.97 7.64 28.26
CA GLY A 60 -9.38 6.45 27.50
C GLY A 60 -8.23 5.46 27.32
N GLN A 61 -8.49 4.17 27.53
CA GLN A 61 -7.47 3.10 27.53
C GLN A 61 -7.50 2.22 26.27
N ARG A 62 -8.38 2.51 25.32
CA ARG A 62 -8.67 1.65 24.15
C ARG A 62 -7.73 1.95 23.00
N ALA A 63 -7.42 0.93 22.22
CA ALA A 63 -6.61 1.04 21.00
C ALA A 63 -7.05 0.00 19.96
N VAL A 64 -6.61 0.16 18.72
CA VAL A 64 -6.82 -0.84 17.64
C VAL A 64 -5.47 -1.37 17.19
N LEU A 65 -5.36 -2.67 16.95
CA LEU A 65 -4.18 -3.29 16.34
C LEU A 65 -4.56 -4.05 15.06
N LEU A 66 -4.20 -3.47 13.91
CA LEU A 66 -4.30 -4.10 12.61
C LEU A 66 -3.05 -4.93 12.32
N MET A 67 -3.22 -6.25 12.16
CA MET A 67 -2.14 -7.15 11.75
C MET A 67 -2.37 -7.57 10.30
N VAL A 68 -1.47 -7.15 9.40
CA VAL A 68 -1.57 -7.49 7.99
C VAL A 68 -0.55 -8.55 7.64
N GLN A 69 -1.05 -9.74 7.34
CA GLN A 69 -0.29 -10.89 6.89
C GLN A 69 -0.62 -11.27 5.45
N GLY A 70 0.24 -12.08 4.84
CA GLY A 70 0.07 -12.59 3.48
C GLY A 70 1.41 -12.73 2.76
N MET A 71 1.40 -13.48 1.65
CA MET A 71 2.59 -13.72 0.83
C MET A 71 3.25 -12.42 0.36
N ASP A 72 4.52 -12.47 -0.02
CA ASP A 72 5.12 -11.31 -0.67
C ASP A 72 4.37 -10.98 -1.96
N THR A 73 4.24 -9.67 -2.21
CA THR A 73 3.37 -9.06 -3.23
C THR A 73 1.85 -9.13 -2.98
N SER A 74 1.37 -9.69 -1.87
CA SER A 74 -0.08 -9.78 -1.57
C SER A 74 -0.80 -8.44 -1.48
N GLY A 75 -0.09 -7.36 -1.18
CA GLY A 75 -0.66 -6.00 -1.15
C GLY A 75 -0.49 -5.27 0.18
N LYS A 76 0.24 -5.82 1.16
CA LYS A 76 0.45 -5.22 2.51
C LYS A 76 0.82 -3.73 2.45
N GLY A 77 1.86 -3.36 1.71
CA GLY A 77 2.24 -1.94 1.55
C GLY A 77 1.21 -1.07 0.82
N GLY A 78 0.29 -1.66 0.05
CA GLY A 78 -0.85 -0.97 -0.54
C GLY A 78 -1.93 -0.66 0.48
N ILE A 79 -2.19 -1.56 1.43
CA ILE A 79 -3.07 -1.30 2.58
C ILE A 79 -2.52 -0.14 3.41
N MET A 80 -1.22 -0.17 3.74
CA MET A 80 -0.58 0.90 4.52
C MET A 80 -0.71 2.28 3.84
N ARG A 81 -0.62 2.32 2.52
CA ARG A 81 -0.67 3.60 1.79
C ARG A 81 -2.09 4.14 1.61
N HIS A 82 -3.06 3.27 1.38
CA HIS A 82 -4.39 3.68 0.90
C HIS A 82 -5.50 3.57 1.94
N VAL A 83 -5.31 2.76 2.98
CA VAL A 83 -6.29 2.61 4.07
C VAL A 83 -5.77 3.33 5.30
N VAL A 84 -4.58 2.95 5.78
CA VAL A 84 -3.95 3.61 6.94
C VAL A 84 -3.57 5.06 6.62
N GLY A 85 -3.37 5.41 5.35
CA GLY A 85 -3.13 6.79 4.92
C GLY A 85 -4.37 7.70 4.90
N GLN A 86 -5.55 7.20 5.29
CA GLN A 86 -6.80 7.98 5.39
C GLN A 86 -6.98 8.65 6.75
N VAL A 87 -6.12 8.36 7.74
CA VAL A 87 -6.21 8.92 9.10
C VAL A 87 -5.01 9.79 9.43
N ASP A 88 -5.10 10.62 10.48
CA ASP A 88 -3.99 11.47 10.91
C ASP A 88 -2.77 10.59 11.27
N PRO A 89 -1.60 10.79 10.64
CA PRO A 89 -0.40 10.03 10.95
C PRO A 89 0.04 10.11 12.42
N GLN A 90 -0.35 11.16 13.15
CA GLN A 90 -0.10 11.31 14.58
C GLN A 90 -0.84 10.25 15.41
N GLY A 91 -2.02 9.79 14.96
CA GLY A 91 -2.84 8.75 15.60
C GLY A 91 -2.47 7.32 15.22
N VAL A 92 -1.43 7.13 14.39
CA VAL A 92 -1.02 5.80 13.89
C VAL A 92 0.39 5.43 14.34
N ARG A 93 0.59 4.14 14.65
CA ARG A 93 1.93 3.56 14.87
C ARG A 93 2.14 2.33 14.01
N ILE A 94 3.05 2.43 13.05
CA ILE A 94 3.34 1.35 12.09
C ILE A 94 4.64 0.64 12.47
N LYS A 95 4.59 -0.68 12.60
CA LYS A 95 5.77 -1.54 12.76
C LYS A 95 5.83 -2.58 11.64
N ALA A 96 6.91 -2.55 10.87
CA ALA A 96 7.22 -3.59 9.91
C ALA A 96 8.24 -4.57 10.50
N PHE A 97 7.82 -5.81 10.75
CA PHE A 97 8.69 -6.83 11.28
C PHE A 97 9.53 -7.47 10.16
N LYS A 98 10.85 -7.46 10.38
CA LYS A 98 11.85 -8.17 9.56
C LYS A 98 12.39 -9.36 10.34
N ALA A 99 13.32 -10.09 9.73
CA ALA A 99 14.08 -11.13 10.43
C ALA A 99 14.60 -10.60 11.80
N PRO A 100 14.45 -11.38 12.89
CA PRO A 100 14.84 -10.91 14.22
C PRO A 100 16.34 -10.67 14.28
N THR A 101 16.75 -9.58 14.92
CA THR A 101 18.15 -9.23 15.21
C THR A 101 18.77 -10.19 16.23
N ALA A 102 20.09 -10.16 16.36
CA ALA A 102 20.78 -10.97 17.37
C ALA A 102 20.34 -10.65 18.81
N ALA A 103 19.89 -9.42 19.08
CA ALA A 103 19.34 -9.04 20.37
C ALA A 103 17.94 -9.63 20.59
N GLU A 104 17.05 -9.48 19.62
CA GLU A 104 15.69 -10.04 19.70
C GLU A 104 15.73 -11.57 19.86
N ARG A 105 16.65 -12.27 19.18
CA ARG A 105 16.81 -13.75 19.29
C ARG A 105 17.26 -14.24 20.67
N ARG A 106 17.72 -13.36 21.57
CA ARG A 106 18.06 -13.73 22.97
C ARG A 106 16.84 -13.71 23.89
N HIS A 107 15.73 -13.17 23.42
CA HIS A 107 14.47 -13.15 24.15
C HIS A 107 13.50 -14.15 23.52
N ASP A 108 12.40 -14.36 24.21
CA ASP A 108 11.24 -15.02 23.63
C ASP A 108 10.71 -14.25 22.41
N PHE A 109 10.10 -14.97 21.46
CA PHE A 109 9.63 -14.39 20.20
C PHE A 109 8.56 -13.30 20.37
N LEU A 110 7.77 -13.33 21.45
CA LEU A 110 6.75 -12.31 21.72
C LEU A 110 7.34 -11.03 22.32
N TRP A 111 8.56 -11.07 22.87
CA TRP A 111 9.18 -9.91 23.52
C TRP A 111 9.28 -8.70 22.59
N ARG A 112 9.70 -8.91 21.34
CA ARG A 112 9.82 -7.83 20.34
C ARG A 112 8.46 -7.31 19.87
N ILE A 113 7.40 -8.11 20.05
CA ILE A 113 6.05 -7.86 19.58
C ILE A 113 5.31 -7.02 20.62
N GLU A 114 5.40 -7.41 21.89
CA GLU A 114 4.78 -6.71 23.02
C GLU A 114 5.27 -5.26 23.13
N ARG A 115 6.56 -5.01 22.84
CA ARG A 115 7.16 -3.66 22.86
C ARG A 115 6.59 -2.70 21.81
N GLU A 116 5.93 -3.22 20.79
CA GLU A 116 5.43 -2.46 19.65
C GLU A 116 3.90 -2.37 19.65
N LEU A 117 3.24 -2.88 20.70
CA LEU A 117 1.79 -2.74 20.86
C LEU A 117 1.40 -1.25 20.89
N PRO A 118 0.24 -0.89 20.30
CA PRO A 118 -0.23 0.48 20.32
C PRO A 118 -0.53 0.92 21.76
N GLN A 119 -0.24 2.18 22.03
CA GLN A 119 -0.71 2.85 23.23
C GLN A 119 -2.21 3.20 23.09
N PRO A 120 -2.92 3.52 24.19
CA PRO A 120 -4.27 4.02 24.11
C PRO A 120 -4.41 5.22 23.17
N GLY A 121 -5.49 5.26 22.39
CA GLY A 121 -5.74 6.31 21.41
C GLY A 121 -5.19 6.04 20.01
N PHE A 122 -4.39 4.98 19.82
CA PHE A 122 -3.71 4.73 18.55
C PHE A 122 -4.31 3.58 17.76
N ILE A 123 -4.20 3.70 16.43
CA ILE A 123 -4.23 2.55 15.52
C ILE A 123 -2.78 2.05 15.35
N GLY A 124 -2.48 0.92 15.98
CA GLY A 124 -1.28 0.14 15.74
C GLY A 124 -1.40 -0.67 14.46
N VAL A 125 -0.35 -0.70 13.65
CA VAL A 125 -0.34 -1.46 12.40
C VAL A 125 0.93 -2.30 12.27
N PHE A 126 0.74 -3.61 12.19
CA PHE A 126 1.79 -4.60 12.04
C PHE A 126 1.85 -5.09 10.58
N ASP A 127 2.91 -4.71 9.86
CA ASP A 127 3.30 -5.34 8.58
C ASP A 127 4.17 -6.56 8.88
N ARG A 128 3.57 -7.75 8.71
CA ARG A 128 3.97 -8.99 9.40
C ARG A 128 3.81 -8.86 10.92
N SER A 129 3.90 -9.97 11.65
CA SER A 129 3.63 -10.01 13.10
C SER A 129 4.26 -11.24 13.75
N HIS A 130 3.88 -11.55 15.00
CA HIS A 130 4.27 -12.79 15.70
C HIS A 130 3.91 -14.07 14.93
N TYR A 131 3.01 -14.00 13.95
CA TYR A 131 2.69 -15.15 13.11
C TYR A 131 3.86 -15.63 12.23
N GLU A 132 4.89 -14.81 11.97
CA GLU A 132 6.10 -15.28 11.26
C GLU A 132 6.75 -16.48 11.97
N GLU A 133 6.64 -16.54 13.30
CA GLU A 133 7.21 -17.56 14.16
C GLU A 133 6.50 -18.92 14.04
N VAL A 134 5.37 -18.97 13.35
CA VAL A 134 4.64 -20.21 13.00
C VAL A 134 4.41 -20.37 11.49
N LEU A 135 4.89 -19.43 10.68
CA LEU A 135 4.83 -19.43 9.22
C LEU A 135 6.18 -19.82 8.63
N ILE A 136 7.10 -18.86 8.45
CA ILE A 136 8.42 -19.13 7.85
C ILE A 136 9.22 -20.13 8.69
N HIS A 137 9.07 -20.11 10.02
CA HIS A 137 9.72 -21.09 10.89
C HIS A 137 9.26 -22.53 10.62
N ARG A 138 7.97 -22.71 10.29
CA ARG A 138 7.41 -24.01 9.88
C ARG A 138 7.91 -24.40 8.49
N VAL A 139 7.77 -23.51 7.51
CA VAL A 139 8.12 -23.79 6.10
C VAL A 139 9.62 -24.07 5.92
N ARG A 140 10.48 -23.27 6.56
CA ARG A 140 11.94 -23.39 6.45
C ARG A 140 12.57 -24.27 7.52
N GLY A 141 11.79 -24.86 8.42
CA GLY A 141 12.30 -25.71 9.50
C GLY A 141 13.23 -24.99 10.47
N LEU A 142 13.01 -23.69 10.70
CA LEU A 142 13.83 -22.86 11.61
C LEU A 142 13.53 -23.16 13.09
N SER A 143 12.47 -23.90 13.36
CA SER A 143 12.09 -24.36 14.70
C SER A 143 11.50 -25.76 14.60
N THR A 144 11.62 -26.54 15.67
CA THR A 144 11.10 -27.91 15.71
C THR A 144 9.58 -27.91 15.62
N PRO A 145 8.95 -28.97 15.08
CA PRO A 145 7.48 -29.08 15.03
C PRO A 145 6.82 -28.89 16.41
N ASP A 146 7.42 -29.42 17.48
CA ASP A 146 6.92 -29.26 18.85
C ASP A 146 6.95 -27.80 19.30
N ALA A 147 8.03 -27.07 19.02
CA ALA A 147 8.12 -25.64 19.32
C ALA A 147 7.09 -24.83 18.53
N ILE A 148 6.86 -25.14 17.26
CA ILE A 148 5.79 -24.51 16.46
C ILE A 148 4.41 -24.79 17.07
N GLN A 149 4.17 -26.03 17.48
CA GLN A 149 2.89 -26.43 18.06
C GLN A 149 2.62 -25.71 19.39
N GLU A 150 3.63 -25.56 20.25
CA GLU A 150 3.55 -24.80 21.49
C GLU A 150 3.23 -23.32 21.23
N ARG A 151 3.88 -22.71 20.23
CA ARG A 151 3.71 -21.28 19.89
C ARG A 151 2.25 -20.91 19.58
N TYR A 152 1.45 -21.81 18.99
CA TYR A 152 0.03 -21.51 18.76
C TYR A 152 -0.73 -21.23 20.05
N GLY A 153 -0.50 -22.01 21.11
CA GLY A 153 -1.12 -21.78 22.41
C GLY A 153 -0.67 -20.45 23.03
N ARG A 154 0.62 -20.15 22.92
CA ARG A 154 1.21 -18.90 23.42
C ARG A 154 0.70 -17.67 22.67
N ILE A 155 0.50 -17.77 21.36
CA ILE A 155 -0.11 -16.72 20.53
C ILE A 155 -1.55 -16.45 20.96
N VAL A 156 -2.36 -17.51 21.13
CA VAL A 156 -3.76 -17.37 21.57
C VAL A 156 -3.85 -16.69 22.93
N GLU A 157 -2.99 -17.10 23.87
CA GLU A 157 -2.97 -16.52 25.21
C GLU A 157 -2.49 -15.06 25.19
N PHE A 158 -1.44 -14.76 24.42
CA PHE A 158 -0.99 -13.39 24.21
C PHE A 158 -2.10 -12.49 23.62
N GLU A 159 -2.79 -12.96 22.59
CA GLU A 159 -3.88 -12.22 21.96
C GLU A 159 -5.08 -12.01 22.89
N ARG A 160 -5.38 -13.00 23.76
CA ARG A 160 -6.39 -12.84 24.81
C ARG A 160 -5.98 -11.73 25.79
N GLN A 161 -4.74 -11.75 26.28
CA GLN A 161 -4.24 -10.76 27.24
C GLN A 161 -4.24 -9.34 26.67
N ILE A 162 -3.84 -9.14 25.42
CA ILE A 162 -3.85 -7.80 24.82
C ILE A 162 -5.28 -7.30 24.55
N ALA A 163 -6.21 -8.20 24.19
CA ALA A 163 -7.63 -7.84 24.06
C ALA A 163 -8.22 -7.40 25.40
N GLU A 164 -7.88 -8.10 26.49
CA GLU A 164 -8.30 -7.74 27.86
C GLU A 164 -7.73 -6.41 28.34
N ARG A 165 -6.58 -5.98 27.80
CA ARG A 165 -6.01 -4.65 28.03
C ARG A 165 -6.70 -3.53 27.24
N GLY A 166 -7.74 -3.84 26.47
CA GLY A 166 -8.49 -2.85 25.66
C GLY A 166 -7.98 -2.65 24.24
N ILE A 167 -7.14 -3.56 23.72
CA ILE A 167 -6.66 -3.50 22.33
C ILE A 167 -7.54 -4.36 21.42
N ALA A 168 -8.33 -3.73 20.55
CA ALA A 168 -9.14 -4.42 19.56
C ALA A 168 -8.26 -5.00 18.43
N LEU A 169 -8.30 -6.32 18.25
CA LEU A 169 -7.45 -7.02 17.27
C LEU A 169 -8.17 -7.19 15.93
N VAL A 170 -7.55 -6.69 14.87
CA VAL A 170 -7.98 -6.87 13.48
C VAL A 170 -6.91 -7.67 12.74
N LYS A 171 -7.06 -9.00 12.69
CA LYS A 171 -6.11 -9.88 12.00
C LYS A 171 -6.55 -10.13 10.57
N VAL A 172 -5.70 -9.78 9.60
CA VAL A 172 -5.97 -9.86 8.17
C VAL A 172 -4.93 -10.73 7.48
N MET A 173 -5.38 -11.75 6.75
CA MET A 173 -4.57 -12.46 5.77
C MET A 173 -5.00 -12.02 4.37
N LEU A 174 -4.10 -11.35 3.65
CA LEU A 174 -4.30 -11.01 2.24
C LEU A 174 -4.06 -12.25 1.38
N HIS A 175 -5.15 -12.87 0.92
CA HIS A 175 -5.15 -14.11 0.15
C HIS A 175 -5.07 -13.81 -1.34
N VAL A 176 -3.86 -13.95 -1.90
CA VAL A 176 -3.57 -13.74 -3.32
C VAL A 176 -3.35 -15.09 -4.00
N SER A 177 -3.77 -15.23 -5.25
CA SER A 177 -3.52 -16.42 -6.06
C SER A 177 -2.03 -16.55 -6.41
N ARG A 178 -1.60 -17.78 -6.72
CA ARG A 178 -0.24 -18.04 -7.17
C ARG A 178 0.02 -17.32 -8.49
N GLU A 179 -0.98 -17.25 -9.36
CA GLU A 179 -0.94 -16.61 -10.67
C GLU A 179 -0.72 -15.11 -10.52
N GLU A 180 -1.55 -14.45 -9.71
CA GLU A 180 -1.46 -13.01 -9.46
C GLU A 180 -0.13 -12.63 -8.76
N GLN A 181 0.34 -13.44 -7.80
CA GLN A 181 1.65 -13.21 -7.19
C GLN A 181 2.78 -13.24 -8.24
N GLY A 182 2.72 -14.19 -9.18
CA GLY A 182 3.67 -14.29 -10.29
C GLY A 182 3.62 -13.07 -11.21
N ALA A 183 2.42 -12.62 -11.58
CA ALA A 183 2.23 -11.42 -12.39
C ALA A 183 2.80 -10.17 -11.71
N ARG A 184 2.58 -10.01 -10.40
CA ARG A 184 3.12 -8.88 -9.61
C ARG A 184 4.64 -8.91 -9.47
N LEU A 185 5.25 -10.09 -9.34
CA LEU A 185 6.70 -10.22 -9.32
C LEU A 185 7.30 -9.87 -10.68
N LEU A 186 6.70 -10.35 -11.78
CA LEU A 186 7.12 -10.01 -13.14
C LEU A 186 7.02 -8.49 -13.39
N GLU A 187 5.91 -7.87 -12.99
CA GLU A 187 5.74 -6.41 -13.08
C GLU A 187 6.86 -5.65 -12.36
N ARG A 188 7.33 -6.14 -11.20
CA ARG A 188 8.44 -5.50 -10.46
C ARG A 188 9.76 -5.61 -11.21
N LEU A 189 10.01 -6.71 -11.91
CA LEU A 189 11.23 -6.91 -12.72
C LEU A 189 11.20 -6.04 -13.99
N ASP A 190 10.03 -5.91 -14.61
CA ASP A 190 9.85 -5.13 -15.84
C ASP A 190 9.86 -3.61 -15.60
N ARG A 191 9.72 -3.18 -14.34
CA ARG A 191 9.67 -1.76 -13.95
C ARG A 191 10.91 -1.32 -13.18
N PRO A 192 11.78 -0.48 -13.78
CA PRO A 192 12.97 0.04 -13.10
C PRO A 192 12.66 0.77 -11.77
N ASP A 193 11.52 1.47 -11.68
CA ASP A 193 11.09 2.15 -10.45
C ASP A 193 10.66 1.21 -9.31
N LYS A 194 10.62 -0.11 -9.58
CA LYS A 194 10.22 -1.17 -8.64
C LYS A 194 11.32 -2.15 -8.31
N HIS A 195 12.50 -2.07 -8.94
CA HIS A 195 13.62 -2.99 -8.67
C HIS A 195 14.01 -3.01 -7.19
N TRP A 196 13.98 -1.86 -6.52
CA TRP A 196 14.26 -1.76 -5.08
C TRP A 196 13.27 -2.53 -4.18
N LYS A 197 12.09 -2.89 -4.70
CA LYS A 197 11.08 -3.70 -4.01
C LYS A 197 11.19 -5.19 -4.30
N PHE A 198 12.05 -5.60 -5.22
CA PHE A 198 12.21 -7.00 -5.61
C PHE A 198 13.34 -7.62 -4.80
N ASN A 199 13.07 -8.78 -4.19
CA ASN A 199 14.09 -9.61 -3.58
C ASN A 199 14.13 -10.95 -4.32
N PRO A 200 15.31 -11.43 -4.79
CA PRO A 200 15.41 -12.78 -5.37
C PRO A 200 14.82 -13.88 -4.47
N GLY A 201 14.89 -13.73 -3.14
CA GLY A 201 14.25 -14.63 -2.18
C GLY A 201 12.74 -14.76 -2.34
N ASP A 202 12.05 -13.78 -2.94
CA ASP A 202 10.62 -13.85 -3.24
C ASP A 202 10.31 -15.03 -4.19
N ILE A 203 11.27 -15.40 -5.06
CA ILE A 203 11.15 -16.58 -5.95
C ILE A 203 11.36 -17.87 -5.14
N ASP A 204 12.30 -17.89 -4.21
CA ASP A 204 12.56 -19.05 -3.36
C ASP A 204 11.33 -19.36 -2.48
N GLU A 205 10.69 -18.33 -1.92
CA GLU A 205 9.44 -18.52 -1.16
C GLU A 205 8.28 -18.92 -2.07
N ARG A 206 8.23 -18.43 -3.32
CA ARG A 206 7.23 -18.86 -4.32
C ARG A 206 7.35 -20.34 -4.66
N GLN A 207 8.55 -20.93 -4.64
CA GLN A 207 8.73 -22.37 -4.87
C GLN A 207 8.11 -23.21 -3.75
N ARG A 208 7.94 -22.64 -2.56
CA ARG A 208 7.34 -23.27 -1.37
C ARG A 208 5.88 -22.83 -1.15
N TRP A 209 5.20 -22.43 -2.23
CA TRP A 209 3.84 -21.86 -2.16
C TRP A 209 2.87 -22.72 -1.36
N ASP A 210 2.79 -24.02 -1.66
CA ASP A 210 1.83 -24.92 -1.03
C ASP A 210 2.12 -25.10 0.47
N ASP A 211 3.41 -25.18 0.85
CA ASP A 211 3.83 -25.23 2.25
C ASP A 211 3.40 -23.96 3.02
N TYR A 212 3.51 -22.79 2.38
CA TYR A 212 3.04 -21.53 2.96
C TYR A 212 1.53 -21.49 3.10
N MET A 213 0.77 -21.94 2.09
CA MET A 213 -0.70 -21.99 2.18
C MET A 213 -1.14 -22.94 3.29
N GLU A 214 -0.49 -24.10 3.44
CA GLU A 214 -0.73 -25.00 4.56
C GLU A 214 -0.40 -24.33 5.90
N ALA A 215 0.76 -23.69 6.01
CA ALA A 215 1.18 -22.99 7.23
C ALA A 215 0.19 -21.89 7.63
N TYR A 216 -0.28 -21.09 6.67
CA TYR A 216 -1.32 -20.07 6.90
C TYR A 216 -2.63 -20.70 7.37
N GLN A 217 -3.12 -21.74 6.69
CA GLN A 217 -4.37 -22.40 7.06
C GLN A 217 -4.29 -22.96 8.49
N VAL A 218 -3.18 -23.63 8.84
CA VAL A 218 -2.98 -24.15 10.19
C VAL A 218 -2.90 -23.01 11.21
N ALA A 219 -2.14 -21.95 10.93
CA ALA A 219 -2.01 -20.81 11.84
C ALA A 219 -3.37 -20.15 12.11
N ILE A 220 -4.16 -19.88 11.05
CA ILE A 220 -5.50 -19.32 11.17
C ILE A 220 -6.39 -20.24 12.01
N ASN A 221 -6.48 -21.52 11.66
CA ASN A 221 -7.37 -22.47 12.34
C ASN A 221 -6.98 -22.72 13.80
N ARG A 222 -5.70 -22.64 14.14
CA ARG A 222 -5.22 -22.80 15.51
C ARG A 222 -5.48 -21.56 16.38
N THR A 223 -5.57 -20.37 15.78
CA THR A 223 -5.55 -19.09 16.51
C THR A 223 -6.77 -18.19 16.29
N ALA A 224 -7.70 -18.56 15.39
CA ALA A 224 -8.99 -17.89 15.25
C ALA A 224 -9.81 -18.06 16.54
N ARG A 225 -10.19 -16.95 17.16
CA ARG A 225 -11.03 -16.92 18.37
C ARG A 225 -12.08 -15.82 18.24
N ALA A 226 -13.16 -15.91 19.02
CA ALA A 226 -14.18 -14.86 19.03
C ALA A 226 -13.62 -13.49 19.46
N SER A 227 -12.69 -13.50 20.43
CA SER A 227 -11.98 -12.30 20.93
C SER A 227 -10.92 -11.76 19.98
N ALA A 228 -10.42 -12.59 19.06
CA ALA A 228 -9.39 -12.25 18.08
C ALA A 228 -9.67 -13.03 16.78
N PRO A 229 -10.69 -12.62 16.00
CA PRO A 229 -11.01 -13.30 14.76
C PRO A 229 -9.93 -13.08 13.71
N TRP A 230 -9.77 -14.04 12.82
CA TRP A 230 -9.03 -13.84 11.57
C TRP A 230 -9.99 -13.38 10.47
N HIS A 231 -9.46 -12.64 9.50
CA HIS A 231 -10.18 -12.30 8.28
C HIS A 231 -9.32 -12.71 7.09
N VAL A 232 -9.86 -13.57 6.23
CA VAL A 232 -9.18 -14.00 5.00
C VAL A 232 -9.73 -13.15 3.86
N VAL A 233 -8.91 -12.22 3.36
CA VAL A 233 -9.31 -11.20 2.41
C VAL A 233 -8.83 -11.57 1.01
N PRO A 234 -9.72 -11.91 0.05
CA PRO A 234 -9.38 -12.02 -1.37
C PRO A 234 -8.62 -10.79 -1.85
N ALA A 235 -7.41 -10.99 -2.36
CA ALA A 235 -6.44 -9.93 -2.58
C ALA A 235 -5.92 -9.86 -4.02
N ASP A 236 -6.48 -10.60 -4.96
CA ASP A 236 -6.15 -10.43 -6.38
C ASP A 236 -6.62 -9.06 -6.86
N ARG A 237 -7.80 -8.65 -6.41
CA ARG A 237 -8.35 -7.30 -6.64
C ARG A 237 -7.87 -6.35 -5.56
N LYS A 238 -6.80 -5.60 -5.85
CA LYS A 238 -6.23 -4.59 -4.93
C LYS A 238 -7.27 -3.58 -4.41
N TRP A 239 -8.26 -3.22 -5.21
CA TRP A 239 -9.31 -2.27 -4.80
C TRP A 239 -10.23 -2.89 -3.74
N PHE A 240 -10.63 -4.15 -3.91
CA PHE A 240 -11.49 -4.86 -2.95
C PHE A 240 -10.74 -5.11 -1.64
N ALA A 241 -9.47 -5.55 -1.70
CA ALA A 241 -8.68 -5.74 -0.49
C ALA A 241 -8.53 -4.46 0.35
N ARG A 242 -8.45 -3.27 -0.30
CA ARG A 242 -8.43 -1.99 0.42
C ARG A 242 -9.78 -1.68 1.07
N LEU A 243 -10.86 -1.83 0.31
CA LEU A 243 -12.22 -1.64 0.82
C LEU A 243 -12.49 -2.57 2.02
N ALA A 244 -12.19 -3.86 1.89
CA ALA A 244 -12.40 -4.83 2.95
C ALA A 244 -11.61 -4.49 4.23
N VAL A 245 -10.34 -4.08 4.12
CA VAL A 245 -9.55 -3.70 5.30
C VAL A 245 -10.02 -2.38 5.92
N HIS A 246 -10.47 -1.43 5.08
CA HIS A 246 -11.09 -0.20 5.55
C HIS A 246 -12.34 -0.51 6.40
N GLU A 247 -13.26 -1.30 5.87
CA GLU A 247 -14.49 -1.73 6.55
C GLU A 247 -14.20 -2.46 7.87
N LEU A 248 -13.16 -3.30 7.90
CA LEU A 248 -12.74 -3.98 9.12
C LEU A 248 -12.22 -3.02 10.21
N LEU A 249 -11.54 -1.94 9.82
CA LEU A 249 -11.09 -0.90 10.75
C LEU A 249 -12.25 -0.05 11.24
N VAL A 250 -13.12 0.40 10.34
CA VAL A 250 -14.34 1.15 10.69
C VAL A 250 -15.18 0.35 11.68
N GLU A 251 -15.48 -0.92 11.39
CA GLU A 251 -16.25 -1.74 12.31
C GLU A 251 -15.56 -1.92 13.67
N ALA A 252 -14.23 -2.07 13.70
CA ALA A 252 -13.50 -2.20 14.96
C ALA A 252 -13.63 -0.93 15.81
N LEU A 253 -13.54 0.25 15.18
CA LEU A 253 -13.69 1.54 15.85
C LEU A 253 -15.14 1.83 16.25
N GLU A 254 -16.12 1.51 15.41
CA GLU A 254 -17.54 1.62 15.75
C GLU A 254 -17.92 0.73 16.92
N ARG A 255 -17.32 -0.46 17.04
CA ARG A 255 -17.53 -1.33 18.20
C ARG A 255 -16.87 -0.78 19.48
N ILE A 256 -15.76 -0.06 19.33
CA ILE A 256 -15.14 0.67 20.44
C ILE A 256 -16.02 1.84 20.89
N ASP A 257 -16.71 2.47 19.94
CA ASP A 257 -17.56 3.65 20.10
C ASP A 257 -16.83 4.80 20.84
N PRO A 258 -15.70 5.30 20.28
CA PRO A 258 -14.92 6.34 20.93
C PRO A 258 -15.70 7.66 20.93
N GLN A 259 -15.65 8.38 22.07
CA GLN A 259 -16.39 9.64 22.24
C GLN A 259 -15.45 10.84 22.33
N TRP A 260 -15.96 12.01 21.93
CA TRP A 260 -15.28 13.26 22.23
C TRP A 260 -15.24 13.49 23.74
N PRO A 261 -14.08 13.86 24.32
CA PRO A 261 -14.01 14.18 25.74
C PRO A 261 -14.77 15.47 26.03
N VAL A 262 -15.43 15.52 27.19
CA VAL A 262 -16.03 16.76 27.70
C VAL A 262 -14.90 17.71 28.12
N ALA A 263 -15.05 19.00 27.82
CA ALA A 263 -14.10 20.02 28.24
C ALA A 263 -13.93 20.02 29.76
N ASP A 264 -12.68 20.09 30.22
CA ASP A 264 -12.32 20.22 31.64
C ASP A 264 -12.25 21.69 32.11
N PHE A 265 -12.74 22.61 31.27
CA PHE A 265 -12.83 24.05 31.50
C PHE A 265 -14.22 24.59 31.13
N ASP A 266 -14.56 25.78 31.63
CA ASP A 266 -15.80 26.48 31.27
C ASP A 266 -15.65 27.13 29.89
N VAL A 267 -16.27 26.50 28.89
CA VAL A 267 -16.24 26.94 27.48
C VAL A 267 -16.79 28.36 27.32
N ALA A 268 -17.83 28.74 28.06
CA ALA A 268 -18.44 30.06 27.95
C ALA A 268 -17.50 31.15 28.52
N ALA A 269 -16.89 30.88 29.68
CA ALA A 269 -15.91 31.77 30.28
C ALA A 269 -14.66 31.95 29.40
N GLU A 270 -14.15 30.85 28.82
CA GLU A 270 -12.99 30.91 27.92
C GLU A 270 -13.31 31.63 26.61
N ARG A 271 -14.53 31.49 26.09
CA ARG A 271 -15.00 32.24 24.92
C ARG A 271 -15.04 33.74 25.20
N GLU A 272 -15.55 34.16 26.36
CA GLU A 272 -15.53 35.57 26.77
C GLU A 272 -14.09 36.10 26.87
N ARG A 273 -13.21 35.33 27.53
CA ARG A 273 -11.79 35.68 27.68
C ARG A 273 -11.08 35.83 26.33
N LEU A 274 -11.38 34.97 25.36
CA LEU A 274 -10.83 35.05 24.02
C LEU A 274 -11.33 36.28 23.27
N LEU A 275 -12.63 36.57 23.30
CA LEU A 275 -13.21 37.75 22.64
C LEU A 275 -12.67 39.07 23.21
N ALA A 276 -12.36 39.10 24.51
CA ALA A 276 -11.75 40.26 25.16
C ALA A 276 -10.32 40.58 24.66
N THR A 277 -9.68 39.71 23.87
CA THR A 277 -8.36 39.99 23.28
C THR A 277 -8.40 40.98 22.11
N GLY A 278 -9.59 41.32 21.59
CA GLY A 278 -9.80 42.42 20.64
C GLY A 278 -9.49 42.12 19.16
N ASP A 279 -8.75 41.04 18.86
CA ASP A 279 -8.28 40.72 17.50
C ASP A 279 -9.00 39.52 16.87
N VAL A 280 -10.08 39.03 17.48
CA VAL A 280 -10.82 37.85 17.03
C VAL A 280 -11.87 38.25 15.99
N VAL A 281 -11.68 37.82 14.74
CA VAL A 281 -12.71 37.92 13.71
C VAL A 281 -13.65 36.73 13.83
N MET A 282 -14.92 36.99 14.16
CA MET A 282 -15.97 35.97 14.12
C MET A 282 -16.23 35.58 12.67
N VAL A 283 -15.82 34.38 12.28
CA VAL A 283 -16.26 33.76 11.04
C VAL A 283 -17.59 33.07 11.36
N GLU A 284 -18.65 33.36 10.60
CA GLU A 284 -19.89 32.57 10.70
C GLU A 284 -19.52 31.11 10.46
N ALA A 285 -19.85 30.24 11.40
CA ALA A 285 -19.61 28.81 11.24
C ALA A 285 -20.41 28.33 10.01
N ASP A 286 -19.72 27.76 9.01
CA ASP A 286 -20.38 26.97 7.99
C ASP A 286 -21.00 25.75 8.70
N VAL A 287 -22.28 25.85 9.06
CA VAL A 287 -23.04 24.76 9.68
C VAL A 287 -23.36 23.72 8.61
N ALA A 288 -22.34 22.96 8.22
CA ALA A 288 -22.45 21.77 7.42
C ALA A 288 -21.25 20.88 7.78
N ASP A 289 -21.24 20.30 8.98
CA ASP A 289 -20.55 19.01 9.25
C ASP A 289 -20.76 18.48 10.69
N ASP A 290 -21.24 19.28 11.65
CA ASP A 290 -21.46 18.80 13.04
C ASP A 290 -22.93 18.80 13.46
N ALA A 291 -23.71 17.82 12.96
CA ALA A 291 -25.07 17.57 13.46
C ALA A 291 -25.28 16.08 13.79
N ASP A 292 -24.66 15.62 14.88
CA ASP A 292 -25.25 14.56 15.72
C ASP A 292 -24.59 14.55 17.11
N ALA A 293 -24.95 15.53 17.93
CA ALA A 293 -24.68 15.52 19.37
C ALA A 293 -25.68 16.41 20.13
N ALA A 294 -26.97 16.06 20.12
CA ALA A 294 -27.89 16.38 21.22
C ALA A 294 -29.25 15.69 21.00
N GLY A 295 -29.42 14.51 21.60
CA GLY A 295 -30.72 13.88 21.78
C GLY A 295 -31.18 13.98 23.24
N ALA A 296 -32.38 14.55 23.40
CA ALA A 296 -33.34 14.35 24.49
C ALA A 296 -33.14 15.06 25.85
N ASP A 297 -33.92 16.14 26.05
CA ASP A 297 -34.94 16.13 27.12
C ASP A 297 -36.15 16.99 26.68
N GLY A 298 -37.35 16.52 27.00
CA GLY A 298 -38.62 17.11 26.61
C GLY A 298 -39.37 17.70 27.81
N GLY A 299 -40.05 18.82 27.58
CA GLY A 299 -41.00 19.39 28.54
C GLY A 299 -41.52 20.75 28.08
N GLY A 300 -42.69 20.75 27.46
CA GLY A 300 -43.34 21.97 26.97
C GLY A 300 -44.14 22.72 28.04
N VAL A 301 -44.41 24.01 27.79
CA VAL A 301 -45.62 24.72 28.22
C VAL A 301 -45.91 25.85 27.21
N GLU A 302 -47.19 25.98 26.85
CA GLU A 302 -47.80 27.01 26.01
C GLU A 302 -47.80 28.40 26.67
N GLY A 303 -47.88 29.46 25.85
CA GLY A 303 -48.17 30.81 26.31
C GLY A 303 -48.21 31.82 25.16
N GLN A 304 -49.41 32.06 24.65
CA GLN A 304 -49.74 33.20 23.78
C GLN A 304 -49.64 34.51 24.57
N ASP A 305 -49.20 35.60 23.93
CA ASP A 305 -49.95 36.88 23.92
C ASP A 305 -49.35 37.90 22.94
N ALA A 306 -50.25 38.75 22.44
CA ALA A 306 -50.13 39.59 21.27
C ALA A 306 -49.82 41.08 21.57
N LEU A 307 -49.75 41.86 20.48
CA LEU A 307 -49.79 43.32 20.34
C LEU A 307 -48.40 44.01 20.44
N ASP A 308 -48.02 45.03 19.66
CA ASP A 308 -48.78 45.96 18.82
C ASP A 308 -47.83 46.62 17.79
N GLY A 309 -48.38 47.16 16.70
CA GLY A 309 -47.63 47.60 15.52
C GLY A 309 -46.96 48.98 15.57
N ARG A 310 -46.12 49.26 14.56
CA ARG A 310 -45.94 50.57 13.87
C ARG A 310 -44.83 50.51 12.81
N GLY A 311 -45.14 51.00 11.61
CA GLY A 311 -44.17 51.73 10.75
C GLY A 311 -43.74 51.06 9.45
N GLU A 312 -44.57 51.16 8.41
CA GLU A 312 -44.07 51.18 7.02
C GLU A 312 -43.31 52.49 6.78
N GLN A 313 -42.07 52.38 6.29
CA GLN A 313 -41.40 53.22 5.28
C GLN A 313 -39.89 52.94 5.31
N GLY A 314 -39.42 52.10 4.39
CA GLY A 314 -37.99 51.79 4.28
C GLY A 314 -37.60 50.57 3.43
N GLU A 315 -38.49 50.06 2.57
CA GLU A 315 -38.15 49.02 1.60
C GLU A 315 -38.02 49.68 0.23
N ASP A 316 -36.82 50.05 -0.21
CA ASP A 316 -36.50 50.20 -1.65
C ASP A 316 -35.00 50.36 -1.95
N ASP A 317 -34.15 50.65 -0.96
CA ASP A 317 -32.68 50.79 -1.19
C ASP A 317 -31.87 49.54 -0.79
N ALA A 318 -32.38 48.73 0.15
CA ALA A 318 -31.74 47.50 0.64
C ALA A 318 -31.82 46.34 -0.38
N THR A 319 -32.91 46.25 -1.15
CA THR A 319 -33.13 45.23 -2.18
C THR A 319 -32.27 45.48 -3.42
N ARG A 320 -32.02 46.75 -3.78
CA ARG A 320 -31.15 47.12 -4.90
C ARG A 320 -29.66 46.91 -4.60
N THR A 321 -29.26 47.05 -3.33
CA THR A 321 -27.88 46.82 -2.86
C THR A 321 -27.58 45.33 -2.70
N LYS A 322 -28.53 44.53 -2.17
CA LYS A 322 -28.43 43.05 -2.12
C LYS A 322 -28.33 42.43 -3.52
N ALA A 323 -29.09 42.91 -4.50
CA ALA A 323 -29.04 42.37 -5.87
C ALA A 323 -27.74 42.72 -6.63
N LYS A 324 -27.08 43.84 -6.30
CA LYS A 324 -25.77 44.20 -6.85
C LYS A 324 -24.64 43.37 -6.24
N ASN A 325 -24.64 43.15 -4.92
CA ASN A 325 -23.61 42.35 -4.25
C ASN A 325 -23.67 40.86 -4.65
N VAL A 326 -24.86 40.28 -4.82
CA VAL A 326 -25.02 38.88 -5.29
C VAL A 326 -24.53 38.69 -6.73
N LYS A 327 -24.64 39.71 -7.59
CA LYS A 327 -24.08 39.67 -8.96
C LYS A 327 -22.57 39.83 -8.95
N GLN A 328 -22.03 40.70 -8.10
CA GLN A 328 -20.59 40.90 -7.93
C GLN A 328 -19.90 39.61 -7.42
N ASP A 329 -20.45 38.97 -6.38
CA ASP A 329 -19.90 37.73 -5.82
C ASP A 329 -19.96 36.54 -6.78
N LYS A 330 -21.01 36.47 -7.63
CA LYS A 330 -21.08 35.45 -8.68
C LYS A 330 -20.08 35.69 -9.80
N GLN A 331 -19.85 36.96 -10.16
CA GLN A 331 -18.85 37.33 -11.16
C GLN A 331 -17.43 37.04 -10.65
N ASP A 332 -17.13 37.37 -9.39
CA ASP A 332 -15.81 37.13 -8.78
C ASP A 332 -15.51 35.64 -8.56
N LYS A 333 -16.53 34.82 -8.27
CA LYS A 333 -16.40 33.36 -8.22
C LYS A 333 -16.17 32.75 -9.61
N GLN A 334 -16.88 33.24 -10.63
CA GLN A 334 -16.68 32.79 -12.01
C GLN A 334 -15.29 33.18 -12.54
N ASP A 335 -14.83 34.40 -12.26
CA ASP A 335 -13.50 34.87 -12.70
C ASP A 335 -12.35 34.13 -12.00
N LYS A 336 -12.55 33.67 -10.76
CA LYS A 336 -11.60 32.80 -10.05
C LYS A 336 -11.58 31.38 -10.64
N GLN A 337 -12.75 30.82 -10.94
CA GLN A 337 -12.85 29.50 -11.57
C GLN A 337 -12.23 29.50 -12.97
N ASP A 338 -12.51 30.51 -13.78
CA ASP A 338 -11.95 30.64 -15.14
C ASP A 338 -10.43 30.81 -15.14
N LYS A 339 -9.86 31.44 -14.09
CA LYS A 339 -8.40 31.54 -13.91
C LYS A 339 -7.79 30.20 -13.49
N GLN A 340 -8.46 29.45 -12.60
CA GLN A 340 -8.00 28.14 -12.18
C GLN A 340 -8.04 27.13 -13.34
N ASP A 341 -9.11 27.12 -14.13
CA ASP A 341 -9.26 26.24 -15.28
C ASP A 341 -8.22 26.54 -16.37
N LYS A 342 -7.86 27.82 -16.56
CA LYS A 342 -6.76 28.22 -17.45
C LYS A 342 -5.41 27.73 -16.95
N GLN A 343 -5.14 27.83 -15.65
CA GLN A 343 -3.89 27.34 -15.06
C GLN A 343 -3.77 25.82 -15.16
N ASP A 344 -4.84 25.09 -14.87
CA ASP A 344 -4.87 23.62 -14.94
C ASP A 344 -4.69 23.11 -16.37
N ASN A 345 -5.25 23.82 -17.36
CA ASN A 345 -5.04 23.50 -18.77
C ASN A 345 -3.61 23.80 -19.24
N GLN A 346 -3.01 24.90 -18.77
CA GLN A 346 -1.61 25.22 -19.05
C GLN A 346 -0.67 24.15 -18.47
N ASP A 347 -0.89 23.73 -17.22
CA ASP A 347 -0.11 22.69 -16.55
C ASP A 347 -0.24 21.31 -17.24
N LYS A 348 -1.43 20.97 -17.74
CA LYS A 348 -1.66 19.76 -18.55
C LYS A 348 -0.92 19.82 -19.88
N GLN A 349 -0.92 20.98 -20.54
CA GLN A 349 -0.23 21.17 -21.81
C GLN A 349 1.29 21.08 -21.62
N ASP A 350 1.84 21.70 -20.57
CA ASP A 350 3.28 21.63 -20.25
C ASP A 350 3.74 20.21 -19.91
N LYS A 351 2.91 19.42 -19.21
CA LYS A 351 3.17 18.00 -18.93
C LYS A 351 3.17 17.17 -20.22
N LYS A 352 2.25 17.46 -21.15
CA LYS A 352 2.18 16.79 -22.45
C LYS A 352 3.40 17.11 -23.32
N ASP A 353 3.80 18.37 -23.39
CA ASP A 353 4.96 18.81 -24.17
C ASP A 353 6.28 18.24 -23.60
N LYS A 354 6.41 18.11 -22.28
CA LYS A 354 7.55 17.43 -21.63
C LYS A 354 7.59 15.94 -21.97
N LYS A 355 6.43 15.28 -22.02
CA LYS A 355 6.32 13.86 -22.41
C LYS A 355 6.70 13.66 -23.89
N ASP A 356 6.19 14.49 -24.78
CA ASP A 356 6.47 14.41 -26.22
C ASP A 356 7.95 14.70 -26.53
N LYS A 357 8.60 15.62 -25.80
CA LYS A 357 10.04 15.84 -25.89
C LYS A 357 10.85 14.63 -25.42
N LYS A 358 10.42 13.96 -24.34
CA LYS A 358 11.06 12.73 -23.84
C LYS A 358 10.92 11.59 -24.84
N ASP A 359 9.73 11.37 -25.38
CA ASP A 359 9.46 10.31 -26.36
C ASP A 359 10.24 10.53 -27.67
N LYS A 360 10.44 11.79 -28.10
CA LYS A 360 11.31 12.12 -29.25
C LYS A 360 12.78 11.82 -28.95
N LYS A 361 13.26 12.14 -27.75
CA LYS A 361 14.64 11.84 -27.33
C LYS A 361 14.90 10.33 -27.28
N ASP A 362 13.98 9.57 -26.68
CA ASP A 362 14.09 8.11 -26.59
C ASP A 362 14.06 7.43 -27.97
N LYS A 363 13.33 7.99 -28.94
CA LYS A 363 13.35 7.53 -30.34
C LYS A 363 14.67 7.85 -31.04
N GLN A 364 15.24 9.02 -30.81
CA GLN A 364 16.54 9.42 -31.36
C GLN A 364 17.66 8.53 -30.81
N ASP A 365 17.70 8.31 -29.50
CA ASP A 365 18.71 7.46 -28.85
C ASP A 365 18.65 6.00 -29.36
N LYS A 366 17.44 5.48 -29.62
CA LYS A 366 17.26 4.15 -30.24
C LYS A 366 17.76 4.09 -31.68
N GLN A 367 17.57 5.15 -32.46
CA GLN A 367 18.03 5.23 -33.85
C GLN A 367 19.55 5.33 -33.92
N ASP A 368 20.16 6.18 -33.09
CA ASP A 368 21.60 6.35 -33.01
C ASP A 368 22.30 5.03 -32.63
N ASN A 369 21.73 4.29 -31.68
CA ASN A 369 22.27 3.00 -31.24
C ASN A 369 22.15 1.91 -32.33
N LYS A 370 21.09 1.96 -33.16
CA LYS A 370 20.90 1.07 -34.31
C LYS A 370 21.91 1.36 -35.42
N ASP A 371 22.18 2.63 -35.68
CA ASP A 371 23.15 3.07 -36.68
C ASP A 371 24.59 2.73 -36.26
N ASP A 372 24.90 2.82 -34.97
CA ASP A 372 26.20 2.45 -34.43
C ASP A 372 26.46 0.94 -34.48
N LYS A 373 25.42 0.12 -34.22
CA LYS A 373 25.46 -1.34 -34.42
C LYS A 373 25.68 -1.70 -35.89
N SER A 374 24.98 -1.03 -36.81
CA SER A 374 25.14 -1.21 -38.26
C SER A 374 26.56 -0.86 -38.75
N LYS A 375 27.17 0.21 -38.21
CA LYS A 375 28.56 0.59 -38.50
C LYS A 375 29.55 -0.47 -38.00
N LYS A 376 29.36 -1.00 -36.79
CA LYS A 376 30.18 -2.10 -36.23
C LYS A 376 30.08 -3.38 -37.08
N ASP A 377 28.89 -3.74 -37.53
CA ASP A 377 28.67 -4.91 -38.40
C ASP A 377 29.32 -4.75 -39.78
N LYS A 378 29.26 -3.55 -40.37
CA LYS A 378 29.94 -3.24 -41.64
C LYS A 378 31.47 -3.30 -41.48
N LYS A 379 32.02 -2.80 -40.37
CA LYS A 379 33.46 -2.89 -40.06
C LYS A 379 33.91 -4.35 -39.91
N ALA A 380 33.16 -5.15 -39.16
CA ALA A 380 33.44 -6.58 -38.98
C ALA A 380 33.39 -7.37 -40.31
N LYS A 381 32.45 -7.05 -41.21
CA LYS A 381 32.41 -7.64 -42.57
C LYS A 381 33.61 -7.22 -43.42
N LYS A 382 34.06 -5.97 -43.34
CA LYS A 382 35.24 -5.46 -44.06
C LYS A 382 36.52 -6.15 -43.57
N ASP A 383 36.67 -6.34 -42.26
CA ASP A 383 37.81 -7.02 -41.64
C ASP A 383 37.85 -8.51 -42.00
N LYS A 384 36.68 -9.18 -42.04
CA LYS A 384 36.58 -10.57 -42.53
C LYS A 384 36.96 -10.70 -44.01
N LYS A 385 36.55 -9.74 -44.86
CA LYS A 385 36.91 -9.72 -46.28
C LYS A 385 38.42 -9.51 -46.47
N ALA A 386 39.02 -8.57 -45.74
CA ALA A 386 40.47 -8.32 -45.77
C ALA A 386 41.28 -9.56 -45.31
N LYS A 387 40.83 -10.27 -44.27
CA LYS A 387 41.46 -11.55 -43.86
C LYS A 387 41.34 -12.63 -44.93
N LYS A 388 40.20 -12.73 -45.62
CA LYS A 388 39.99 -13.71 -46.70
C LYS A 388 40.87 -13.40 -47.93
N ASP A 389 41.02 -12.13 -48.28
CA ASP A 389 41.86 -11.70 -49.40
C ASP A 389 43.36 -11.88 -49.09
N LYS A 390 43.80 -11.65 -47.83
CA LYS A 390 45.17 -11.94 -47.39
C LYS A 390 45.48 -13.44 -47.44
N LYS A 391 44.53 -14.31 -47.05
CA LYS A 391 44.67 -15.77 -47.12
C LYS A 391 44.71 -16.28 -48.58
N ARG A 392 43.98 -15.64 -49.49
CA ARG A 392 44.05 -15.91 -50.94
C ARG A 392 45.38 -15.49 -51.57
N LYS A 393 45.98 -14.36 -51.15
CA LYS A 393 47.31 -13.93 -51.63
C LYS A 393 48.42 -14.85 -51.12
N GLN A 394 48.37 -15.30 -49.87
CA GLN A 394 49.31 -16.28 -49.31
C GLN A 394 49.17 -17.67 -49.97
N GLY A 395 47.95 -18.08 -50.33
CA GLY A 395 47.72 -19.32 -51.08
C GLY A 395 48.19 -19.29 -52.54
N LYS A 396 48.36 -18.10 -53.15
CA LYS A 396 48.96 -17.95 -54.49
C LYS A 396 50.48 -17.99 -54.43
N GLN A 397 51.11 -17.31 -53.46
CA GLN A 397 52.56 -17.36 -53.25
C GLN A 397 53.08 -18.76 -52.87
N GLY A 398 52.28 -19.58 -52.18
CA GLY A 398 52.64 -20.98 -51.87
C GLY A 398 52.43 -21.98 -53.01
N LYS A 399 51.78 -21.57 -54.12
CA LYS A 399 51.66 -22.40 -55.34
C LYS A 399 52.77 -22.11 -56.35
N ASP A 400 53.28 -20.88 -56.36
CA ASP A 400 54.37 -20.48 -57.26
C ASP A 400 55.76 -20.95 -56.76
N THR A 401 55.92 -21.22 -55.45
CA THR A 401 57.16 -21.85 -54.90
C THR A 401 57.19 -23.37 -55.04
N LYS A 402 56.04 -24.05 -55.17
CA LYS A 402 55.98 -25.52 -55.25
C LYS A 402 56.08 -26.09 -56.67
N ALA A 403 56.15 -25.23 -57.69
CA ALA A 403 56.39 -25.61 -59.08
C ALA A 403 57.86 -25.46 -59.53
N GLY A 404 58.74 -24.89 -58.69
CA GLY A 404 60.16 -24.68 -58.98
C GLY A 404 61.12 -25.66 -58.27
N GLU A 405 60.61 -26.56 -57.42
CA GLU A 405 61.41 -27.38 -56.50
C GLU A 405 61.17 -28.90 -56.69
N GLN A 406 60.83 -29.33 -57.92
CA GLN A 406 60.75 -30.75 -58.33
C GLN A 406 61.59 -31.06 -59.59
N SER A 407 62.57 -30.23 -59.93
CA SER A 407 63.56 -30.52 -60.97
C SER A 407 64.96 -30.21 -60.45
N GLY A 408 65.51 -31.08 -59.62
CA GLY A 408 66.86 -30.98 -59.12
C GLY A 408 67.12 -32.09 -58.12
N GLU A 409 68.19 -32.85 -58.33
CA GLU A 409 68.81 -33.74 -57.34
C GLU A 409 68.32 -35.21 -57.28
N GLN A 410 68.46 -35.89 -58.42
CA GLN A 410 69.11 -37.21 -58.43
C GLN A 410 70.61 -37.00 -58.68
N ALA A 411 71.46 -37.16 -57.66
CA ALA A 411 72.83 -37.69 -57.77
C ALA A 411 73.52 -37.76 -56.39
N GLY A 412 74.10 -38.93 -56.06
CA GLY A 412 75.12 -39.07 -55.00
C GLY A 412 74.58 -39.57 -53.65
N ALA A 413 74.28 -40.86 -53.48
CA ALA A 413 75.22 -41.94 -53.16
C ALA A 413 75.53 -42.10 -51.66
N LYS A 414 75.05 -43.25 -51.15
CA LYS A 414 75.71 -44.22 -50.25
C LYS A 414 76.18 -43.76 -48.87
N GLY A 415 75.79 -44.54 -47.87
CA GLY A 415 76.65 -44.80 -46.71
C GLY A 415 75.90 -45.04 -45.41
N ASP A 416 75.82 -46.32 -45.05
CA ASP A 416 75.86 -46.87 -43.69
C ASP A 416 74.64 -46.71 -42.79
N HIS A 417 73.86 -47.78 -42.60
CA HIS A 417 74.04 -48.93 -41.71
C HIS A 417 73.74 -48.64 -40.24
N GLN A 418 72.69 -49.33 -39.77
CA GLN A 418 72.54 -49.99 -38.46
C GLN A 418 72.66 -49.12 -37.20
N ALA A 419 71.95 -49.35 -36.10
CA ALA A 419 70.89 -50.26 -35.72
C ALA A 419 70.45 -49.81 -34.30
N ALA A 420 69.33 -50.38 -33.89
CA ALA A 420 69.03 -50.79 -32.51
C ALA A 420 68.48 -49.75 -31.51
N MET A 421 67.34 -50.20 -30.95
CA MET A 421 66.72 -49.93 -29.65
C MET A 421 65.82 -48.72 -29.52
#